data_AF-A0A530AAL8-F1
#
_entry.id   AF-A0A530AAL8-F1
#
_cell.length_a   1.000
_cell.length_b   1.000
_cell.length_c   1.000
_cell.angle_alpha   90.00
_cell.angle_beta   90.00
_cell.angle_gamma   90.00
#
_symmetry.space_group_name_H-M   'P 1'
#
loop_
_entity.id
_entity.type
_entity.pdbx_description
1 polymer ?
#
loop_
_entity_poly.entity_id
_entity_poly.type
_entity_poly.pdbx_seq_one_letter_code
_entity_poly.pdbx_strand_id
1 'polypeptide(L)' 'GGEIHIGERLVNDVAPKDRDIAMVFQSYALYPHMDVSSNMGFSLMLKKAEKTTIEGRVGAAAKRLGLD' A
#
# COMPACT_ATOMS: atom_id res chain seq x y z
N GLY A 1 -19.92 -4.46 -23.06
CA GLY A 1 -18.80 -4.71 -22.12
C GLY A 1 -17.59 -3.92 -22.59
N GLY A 2 -16.62 -3.68 -21.71
CA GLY A 2 -15.38 -2.98 -22.04
C GLY A 2 -14.17 -3.67 -21.42
N GLU A 3 -12.99 -3.35 -21.91
CA GLU A 3 -11.71 -3.90 -21.45
C GLU A 3 -10.97 -2.89 -20.55
N ILE A 4 -10.40 -3.37 -19.45
CA ILE A 4 -9.56 -2.59 -18.55
C ILE A 4 -8.15 -3.16 -18.63
N HIS A 5 -7.22 -2.33 -19.05
CA HIS A 5 -5.80 -2.67 -19.13
C HIS A 5 -5.00 -1.86 -18.10
N ILE A 6 -4.07 -2.52 -17.40
CA ILE A 6 -3.05 -1.87 -16.57
C ILE A 6 -1.71 -2.14 -17.26
N GLY A 7 -1.11 -1.11 -17.84
CA GLY A 7 -0.02 -1.29 -18.80
C GLY A 7 -0.53 -2.08 -20.01
N GLU A 8 0.17 -3.16 -20.36
CA GLU A 8 -0.21 -4.07 -21.45
C GLU A 8 -1.08 -5.26 -20.98
N ARG A 9 -1.45 -5.32 -19.69
CA ARG A 9 -2.17 -6.46 -19.11
C ARG A 9 -3.66 -6.18 -19.00
N LEU A 10 -4.50 -7.03 -19.61
CA LEU A 10 -5.96 -7.08 -19.40
C LEU A 10 -6.26 -7.57 -17.98
N VAL A 11 -7.03 -6.81 -17.20
CA VAL A 11 -7.28 -7.08 -15.76
C VAL A 11 -8.76 -7.23 -15.38
N ASN A 12 -9.66 -7.38 -16.35
CA ASN A 12 -11.10 -7.51 -16.12
C ASN A 12 -11.43 -8.54 -15.03
N ASP A 13 -10.81 -9.71 -15.08
CA ASP A 13 -11.07 -10.83 -14.16
C ASP A 13 -9.96 -11.04 -13.10
N VAL A 14 -8.98 -10.12 -13.02
CA VAL A 14 -7.90 -10.19 -12.02
C VAL A 14 -8.40 -9.62 -10.69
N ALA A 15 -8.22 -10.34 -9.58
CA ALA A 15 -8.62 -9.86 -8.26
C ALA A 15 -7.87 -8.56 -7.87
N PRO A 16 -8.49 -7.60 -7.16
CA PRO A 16 -7.88 -6.29 -6.89
C PRO A 16 -6.48 -6.33 -6.27
N LYS A 17 -6.22 -7.26 -5.35
CA LYS A 17 -4.91 -7.45 -4.70
C LYS A 17 -3.79 -7.86 -5.66
N ASP A 18 -4.14 -8.51 -6.78
CA ASP A 18 -3.19 -9.05 -7.76
C ASP A 18 -3.01 -8.09 -8.95
N ARG A 19 -3.62 -6.90 -8.88
CA ARG A 19 -3.51 -5.85 -9.91
C ARG A 19 -2.24 -5.01 -9.80
N ASP A 20 -1.50 -5.14 -8.69
CA ASP A 20 -0.29 -4.36 -8.37
C ASP A 20 -0.50 -2.84 -8.43
N ILE A 21 -1.63 -2.37 -7.87
CA ILE A 21 -1.96 -0.96 -7.75
C ILE A 21 -2.10 -0.56 -6.29
N ALA A 22 -1.70 0.67 -5.96
CA ALA A 22 -1.99 1.29 -4.69
C ALA A 22 -3.22 2.20 -4.84
N MET A 23 -4.20 2.06 -3.94
CA MET A 23 -5.40 2.90 -3.91
C MET A 23 -5.36 3.78 -2.67
N VAL A 24 -5.65 5.07 -2.84
CA VAL A 24 -5.81 6.05 -1.75
C VAL A 24 -7.26 6.54 -1.77
N PHE A 25 -7.92 6.49 -0.61
CA PHE A 25 -9.32 6.91 -0.47
C PHE A 25 -9.40 8.38 -0.05
N GLN A 26 -10.47 9.07 -0.47
CA GLN A 26 -10.72 10.47 -0.09
C GLN A 26 -11.03 10.62 1.40
N SER A 27 -11.68 9.62 2.01
CA SER A 27 -11.83 9.48 3.46
C SER A 27 -10.79 8.49 4.00
N TYR A 28 -10.22 8.79 5.17
CA TYR A 28 -9.13 8.00 5.76
C TYR A 28 -9.53 6.54 6.00
N ALA A 29 -9.05 5.64 5.13
CA ALA A 29 -9.05 4.19 5.38
C ALA A 29 -7.86 3.80 6.26
N LEU A 30 -7.68 4.51 7.37
CA LEU A 30 -6.66 4.19 8.37
C LEU A 30 -7.21 3.14 9.33
N TYR A 31 -6.34 2.27 9.83
CA TYR A 31 -6.68 1.37 10.92
C TYR A 31 -6.57 2.14 12.23
N PRO A 32 -7.69 2.48 12.90
CA PRO A 32 -7.69 3.40 14.05
C PRO A 32 -7.03 2.82 15.31
N HIS A 33 -6.82 1.51 15.33
CA HIS A 33 -6.17 0.78 16.43
C HIS A 33 -4.67 0.61 16.21
N MET A 34 -4.11 1.19 15.15
CA MET A 34 -2.69 1.13 14.80
C MET A 34 -2.09 2.54 14.87
N ASP A 35 -0.81 2.63 15.26
CA ASP A 35 -0.05 3.88 15.17
C ASP A 35 0.27 4.23 13.70
N VAL A 36 0.86 5.41 13.49
CA VAL A 36 1.18 5.92 12.14
C VAL A 36 2.18 5.01 11.43
N SER A 37 3.24 4.56 12.11
CA SER A 37 4.28 3.72 11.54
C SER A 37 3.74 2.34 11.12
N SER A 38 2.87 1.74 11.94
CA SER A 38 2.22 0.47 11.63
C SER A 38 1.22 0.62 10.50
N ASN A 39 0.44 1.71 10.45
CA ASN A 39 -0.44 2.01 9.32
C ASN A 39 0.36 2.13 8.01
N MET A 40 1.48 2.85 8.01
CA MET A 40 2.36 3.02 6.85
C MET A 40 3.05 1.71 6.43
N GLY A 41 3.40 0.84 7.38
CA GLY A 41 4.06 -0.44 7.15
C GLY A 41 3.13 -1.61 6.83
N PHE A 42 1.82 -1.45 6.99
CA PHE A 42 0.85 -2.57 6.97
C PHE A 42 0.91 -3.42 5.71
N SER A 43 0.99 -2.79 4.54
CA SER A 43 1.07 -3.49 3.25
C SER A 43 2.33 -4.36 3.13
N LEU A 44 3.44 -3.95 3.75
CA LEU A 44 4.70 -4.72 3.76
C LEU A 44 4.66 -5.87 4.78
N MET A 45 4.00 -5.67 5.92
CA MET A 45 3.73 -6.74 6.90
C MET A 45 2.87 -7.85 6.29
N LEU A 46 1.83 -7.50 5.54
CA LEU A 46 1.01 -8.48 4.81
C LEU A 46 1.81 -9.28 3.77
N LYS A 47 2.81 -8.64 3.16
CA LYS A 47 3.77 -9.28 2.24
C LYS A 47 4.89 -10.06 2.96
N LYS A 48 4.86 -10.15 4.30
CA LYS A 48 5.89 -10.80 5.14
C LYS A 48 7.31 -10.28 4.88
N ALA A 49 7.44 -8.98 4.62
CA ALA A 49 8.75 -8.36 4.46
C ALA A 49 9.52 -8.36 5.79
N GLU A 50 10.85 -8.41 5.71
CA GLU A 50 11.74 -8.32 6.86
C GLU A 50 11.51 -7.03 7.66
N LYS A 51 11.56 -7.12 8.99
CA LYS A 51 11.30 -5.98 9.90
C LYS A 51 12.19 -4.78 9.60
N THR A 52 13.48 -5.02 9.35
CA THR A 52 14.47 -3.99 9.00
C THR A 52 14.12 -3.28 7.68
N THR A 53 13.56 -4.02 6.71
CA THR A 53 13.10 -3.44 5.43
C THR A 53 11.87 -2.58 5.63
N ILE A 54 10.94 -3.00 6.50
CA ILE A 54 9.74 -2.24 6.83
C ILE A 54 10.14 -0.92 7.49
N GLU A 55 10.95 -0.96 8.54
CA GLU A 55 11.42 0.23 9.27
C GLU A 55 12.12 1.23 8.35
N GLY A 56 13.03 0.75 7.48
CA GLY A 56 13.73 1.61 6.53
C GLY A 56 12.79 2.28 5.52
N ARG A 57 11.81 1.54 4.98
CA ARG A 57 10.84 2.09 4.00
C ARG A 57 9.86 3.05 4.65
N VAL A 58 9.36 2.71 5.84
CA VAL A 58 8.43 3.57 6.60
C VAL A 58 9.13 4.86 7.00
N GLY A 59 10.34 4.80 7.55
CA GLY A 59 11.10 6.00 7.94
C GLY A 59 11.39 6.93 6.75
N ALA A 60 11.76 6.37 5.60
CA ALA A 60 11.96 7.15 4.38
C ALA A 60 10.68 7.84 3.88
N ALA A 61 9.53 7.16 4.00
CA ALA A 61 8.23 7.71 3.63
C ALA A 61 7.77 8.78 4.64
N ALA A 62 7.93 8.55 5.94
CA ALA A 62 7.55 9.48 7.01
C ALA A 62 8.29 10.81 6.87
N LYS A 63 9.60 10.76 6.60
CA LYS A 63 10.42 11.97 6.36
C LYS A 63 9.94 12.78 5.15
N ARG A 64 9.47 12.13 4.08
CA ARG A 64 8.93 12.82 2.90
C ARG A 64 7.59 13.50 3.16
N LEU A 65 6.86 13.01 4.15
CA LEU A 65 5.54 13.49 4.52
C LEU A 65 5.56 14.43 5.75
N GLY A 66 6.73 14.64 6.37
CA GLY A 66 6.90 15.46 7.57
C GLY A 66 6.25 14.85 8.81
N LEU A 67 6.35 13.52 8.95
CA LEU A 67 5.74 12.72 10.01
C LEU A 67 6.78 12.13 10.98
N ASP A 68 7.94 12.76 11.08
CA ASP A 68 9.03 12.42 12.01
C ASP A 68 8.78 12.83 13.46
#